data_AF-A0A396SJ05-F1
#
_entry.id   AF-A0A396SJ05-F1
#
_cell.length_a   1.000
_cell.length_b   1.000
_cell.length_c   1.000
_cell.angle_alpha   90.00
_cell.angle_beta   90.00
_cell.angle_gamma   90.00
#
_symmetry.space_group_name_H-M   'P 1'
#
loop_
_entity.id
_entity.type
_entity.pdbx_description
1 polymer ?
#
loop_
_entity_poly.entity_id
_entity_poly.type
_entity_poly.pdbx_seq_one_letter_code
_entity_poly.pdbx_strand_id
1 'polypeptide(L)'
;MNFDTKYLIRWGIPGWTTVLTLFPYFFFTFLDNFKGLFDLSAVDILTLGAALAFLGVPLGYVLNQVHHSIFWVIPKIRYKNWDAYFKEEIKVDENHLSKNDFKKERYRYLLSKKHEIGGVMSSFYASSFAILMTNIFHGSTMWSWVYFIIVSALTVIFTLSRNYSSRNVEYYFSEYLLQEPPDSSQPSQPNNGGN
;
A
#
# COMPACT_ATOMS: atom_id res chain seq x y z
N MET A 1 -3.32 -21.16 15.31
CA MET A 1 -2.88 -19.83 14.84
C MET A 1 -4.11 -18.95 14.81
N ASN A 2 -4.22 -17.97 15.71
CA ASN A 2 -5.40 -17.10 15.77
C ASN A 2 -5.33 -16.12 14.59
N PHE A 3 -6.22 -16.32 13.62
CA PHE A 3 -6.32 -15.46 12.46
C PHE A 3 -6.96 -14.13 12.89
N ASP A 4 -6.16 -13.07 12.98
CA ASP A 4 -6.63 -11.76 13.39
C ASP A 4 -7.28 -11.05 12.19
N THR A 5 -8.58 -10.73 12.32
CA THR A 5 -9.43 -10.10 11.29
C THR A 5 -8.81 -8.84 10.69
N LYS A 6 -7.96 -8.13 11.44
CA LYS A 6 -7.25 -6.95 10.94
C LYS A 6 -6.39 -7.24 9.71
N TYR A 7 -5.80 -8.45 9.61
CA TYR A 7 -4.97 -8.82 8.47
C TYR A 7 -5.81 -9.11 7.23
N LEU A 8 -6.99 -9.71 7.40
CA LEU A 8 -7.90 -9.98 6.29
C LEU A 8 -8.43 -8.69 5.68
N ILE A 9 -8.82 -7.72 6.51
CA ILE A 9 -9.26 -6.40 6.04
C ILE A 9 -8.09 -5.69 5.35
N ARG A 10 -6.90 -5.70 5.96
CA ARG A 10 -5.72 -5.02 5.41
C ARG A 10 -5.31 -5.56 4.04
N TRP A 11 -5.41 -6.88 3.82
CA TRP A 11 -5.08 -7.49 2.53
C TRP A 11 -6.26 -7.50 1.55
N GLY A 12 -7.49 -7.44 2.04
CA GLY A 12 -8.70 -7.36 1.22
C GLY A 12 -8.91 -6.00 0.57
N ILE A 13 -8.57 -4.89 1.27
CA ILE A 13 -8.79 -3.53 0.76
C ILE A 13 -8.24 -3.32 -0.66
N PRO A 14 -6.98 -3.69 -0.99
CA PRO A 14 -6.50 -3.56 -2.36
C PRO A 14 -7.33 -4.34 -3.39
N GLY A 15 -7.71 -5.59 -3.11
CA GLY A 15 -8.46 -6.40 -4.07
C GLY A 15 -9.91 -5.93 -4.23
N TRP A 16 -10.57 -5.55 -3.14
CA TRP A 16 -11.89 -4.92 -3.21
C TRP A 16 -11.85 -3.60 -3.96
N THR A 17 -10.79 -2.80 -3.80
CA THR A 17 -10.59 -1.57 -4.59
C THR A 17 -10.54 -1.90 -6.08
N THR A 18 -9.80 -2.93 -6.48
CA THR A 18 -9.75 -3.38 -7.88
C THR A 18 -11.12 -3.83 -8.37
N VAL A 19 -11.83 -4.67 -7.61
CA VAL A 19 -13.18 -5.14 -7.98
C VAL A 19 -14.15 -3.97 -8.11
N LEU A 20 -14.21 -3.07 -7.13
CA LEU A 20 -15.10 -1.90 -7.14
C LEU A 20 -14.74 -0.87 -8.21
N THR A 21 -13.50 -0.86 -8.69
CA THR A 21 -13.09 -0.01 -9.82
C THR A 21 -13.40 -0.66 -11.16
N LEU A 22 -13.13 -1.96 -11.32
CA LEU A 22 -13.30 -2.65 -12.60
C LEU A 22 -14.75 -3.05 -12.87
N PHE A 23 -15.50 -3.45 -11.84
CA PHE A 23 -16.87 -3.94 -12.02
C PHE A 23 -17.78 -2.89 -12.66
N PRO A 24 -17.88 -1.63 -12.18
CA PRO A 24 -18.70 -0.62 -12.84
C PRO A 24 -18.25 -0.33 -14.27
N TYR A 25 -16.94 -0.28 -14.52
CA TYR A 25 -16.40 -0.09 -15.86
C TYR A 25 -16.86 -1.19 -16.83
N PHE A 26 -16.68 -2.46 -16.46
CA PHE A 26 -17.08 -3.58 -17.30
C PHE A 26 -18.60 -3.67 -17.43
N PHE A 27 -19.34 -3.42 -16.35
CA PHE A 27 -20.81 -3.44 -16.35
C PHE A 27 -21.38 -2.46 -17.37
N PHE A 28 -20.92 -1.20 -17.38
CA PHE A 28 -21.43 -0.21 -18.33
C PHE A 28 -20.86 -0.37 -19.75
N THR A 29 -19.62 -0.83 -19.88
CA THR A 29 -18.99 -1.01 -21.21
C THR A 29 -19.56 -2.21 -21.95
N PHE A 30 -19.92 -3.28 -21.23
CA PHE A 30 -20.45 -4.52 -21.79
C PHE A 30 -21.86 -4.82 -21.29
N LEU A 31 -22.70 -3.80 -21.17
CA LEU A 31 -24.04 -3.90 -20.58
C LEU A 31 -24.86 -5.06 -21.15
N ASP A 32 -24.76 -5.30 -22.47
CA ASP A 32 -25.45 -6.41 -23.13
C ASP A 32 -25.05 -7.78 -22.60
N ASN A 33 -23.77 -7.98 -22.25
CA ASN A 33 -23.25 -9.21 -21.66
C ASN A 33 -23.73 -9.40 -20.21
N PHE A 34 -24.14 -8.31 -19.55
CA PHE A 34 -24.61 -8.32 -18.17
C PHE A 34 -26.14 -8.30 -18.03
N LYS A 35 -26.89 -8.39 -19.13
CA LYS A 35 -28.37 -8.41 -19.09
C LYS A 35 -28.92 -9.52 -18.19
N GLY A 36 -28.30 -10.70 -18.19
CA GLY A 36 -28.69 -11.81 -17.31
C GLY A 36 -28.49 -11.54 -15.81
N LEU A 37 -27.72 -10.51 -15.41
CA LEU A 37 -27.64 -10.10 -14.01
C LEU A 37 -28.97 -9.52 -13.50
N PHE A 38 -29.81 -8.96 -14.37
CA PHE A 38 -31.10 -8.40 -13.97
C PHE A 38 -32.14 -9.48 -13.66
N ASP A 39 -31.93 -10.70 -14.15
CA ASP A 39 -32.82 -11.85 -13.92
C ASP A 39 -32.42 -12.66 -12.66
N LEU A 40 -31.31 -12.29 -12.00
CA LEU A 40 -30.84 -12.97 -10.80
C LEU A 40 -31.76 -12.74 -9.60
N SER A 41 -31.93 -13.78 -8.78
CA SER A 41 -32.63 -13.63 -7.51
C SER A 41 -31.79 -12.83 -6.50
N ALA A 42 -32.45 -12.32 -5.45
CA ALA A 42 -31.74 -11.63 -4.36
C ALA A 42 -30.67 -12.52 -3.70
N VAL A 43 -30.92 -13.84 -3.62
CA VAL A 43 -29.97 -14.81 -3.06
C VAL A 43 -28.76 -14.98 -3.97
N ASP A 44 -28.96 -14.97 -5.29
CA ASP A 44 -27.85 -15.09 -6.25
C ASP A 44 -26.96 -13.85 -6.22
N ILE A 45 -27.55 -12.65 -6.14
CA ILE A 45 -26.81 -11.39 -6.02
C ILE A 45 -25.99 -11.38 -4.72
N LEU A 46 -26.61 -11.80 -3.61
CA LEU A 46 -25.90 -11.91 -2.33
C LEU A 46 -24.74 -12.90 -2.41
N THR A 47 -24.96 -14.05 -3.05
CA THR A 47 -23.94 -15.09 -3.22
C THR A 47 -22.78 -14.60 -4.09
N LEU A 48 -23.08 -13.90 -5.19
CA LEU A 48 -22.08 -13.28 -6.05
C LEU A 48 -21.27 -12.21 -5.30
N GLY A 49 -21.95 -11.36 -4.54
CA GLY A 49 -21.31 -10.34 -3.70
C GLY A 49 -20.38 -10.96 -2.66
N ALA A 50 -20.82 -12.02 -1.98
CA ALA A 50 -20.00 -12.77 -1.02
C ALA A 50 -18.79 -13.42 -1.69
N ALA A 51 -18.96 -14.02 -2.87
CA ALA A 51 -17.87 -14.60 -3.64
C ALA A 51 -16.83 -13.54 -4.07
N LEU A 52 -17.27 -12.38 -4.56
CA LEU A 52 -16.38 -11.27 -4.93
C LEU A 52 -15.64 -10.70 -3.72
N ALA A 53 -16.32 -10.56 -2.58
CA ALA A 53 -15.70 -10.13 -1.33
C ALA A 53 -14.62 -11.12 -0.86
N PHE A 54 -14.92 -12.43 -0.94
CA PHE A 54 -13.96 -13.47 -0.60
C PHE A 54 -12.75 -13.47 -1.55
N LEU A 55 -12.98 -13.41 -2.87
CA LEU A 55 -11.93 -13.36 -3.89
C LEU A 55 -11.09 -12.08 -3.86
N GLY A 56 -11.65 -10.98 -3.35
CA GLY A 56 -10.91 -9.74 -3.15
C GLY A 56 -9.74 -9.89 -2.18
N VAL A 57 -9.80 -10.80 -1.21
CA VAL A 57 -8.71 -11.04 -0.25
C VAL A 57 -7.44 -11.58 -0.91
N PRO A 58 -7.46 -12.74 -1.63
CA PRO A 58 -6.26 -13.25 -2.30
C PRO A 58 -5.79 -12.30 -3.42
N LEU A 59 -6.70 -11.67 -4.16
CA LEU A 59 -6.33 -10.68 -5.17
C LEU A 59 -5.57 -9.50 -4.55
N GLY A 60 -6.08 -8.97 -3.44
CA GLY A 60 -5.45 -7.85 -2.75
C GLY A 60 -4.11 -8.21 -2.12
N TYR A 61 -3.96 -9.43 -1.61
CA TYR A 61 -2.67 -9.96 -1.18
C TYR A 61 -1.65 -9.95 -2.33
N VAL A 62 -2.01 -10.47 -3.51
CA VAL A 62 -1.13 -10.48 -4.69
C VAL A 62 -0.72 -9.05 -5.08
N LEU A 63 -1.68 -8.12 -5.14
CA LEU A 63 -1.38 -6.72 -5.47
C LEU A 63 -0.44 -6.07 -4.45
N ASN A 64 -0.62 -6.36 -3.16
CA ASN A 64 0.29 -5.89 -2.13
C ASN A 64 1.70 -6.49 -2.26
N GLN A 65 1.82 -7.76 -2.67
CA GLN A 65 3.12 -8.39 -2.95
C GLN A 65 3.80 -7.78 -4.18
N VAL A 66 3.04 -7.47 -5.23
CA VAL A 66 3.54 -6.75 -6.41
C VAL A 66 4.07 -5.38 -6.01
N HIS A 67 3.31 -4.62 -5.20
CA HIS A 67 3.77 -3.35 -4.65
C HIS A 67 5.08 -3.52 -3.88
N HIS A 68 5.12 -4.44 -2.91
CA HIS A 68 6.31 -4.68 -2.09
C HIS A 68 7.53 -5.02 -2.96
N SER A 69 7.36 -5.91 -3.93
CA SER A 69 8.43 -6.33 -4.83
C SER A 69 8.99 -5.16 -5.64
N ILE A 70 8.10 -4.39 -6.30
CA ILE A 70 8.51 -3.29 -7.19
C ILE A 70 9.18 -2.15 -6.42
N PHE A 71 8.62 -1.80 -5.26
CA PHE A 71 8.95 -0.55 -4.59
C PHE A 71 9.89 -0.70 -3.40
N TRP A 72 10.07 -1.92 -2.90
CA TRP A 72 10.95 -2.21 -1.77
C TRP A 72 12.11 -3.12 -2.18
N VAL A 73 11.81 -4.24 -2.84
CA VAL A 73 12.81 -5.26 -3.15
C VAL A 73 13.69 -4.85 -4.33
N ILE A 74 13.10 -4.53 -5.48
CA ILE A 74 13.84 -4.20 -6.72
C ILE A 74 14.85 -3.05 -6.52
N PRO A 75 14.51 -1.92 -5.86
CA PRO A 75 15.47 -0.86 -5.62
C PRO A 75 16.68 -1.37 -4.83
N LYS A 76 16.47 -2.20 -3.80
CA LYS A 76 17.55 -2.73 -2.95
C LYS A 76 18.44 -3.73 -3.68
N ILE A 77 17.88 -4.55 -4.58
CA ILE A 77 18.69 -5.41 -5.47
C ILE A 77 19.68 -4.56 -6.28
N ARG A 78 19.21 -3.41 -6.80
CA ARG A 78 20.02 -2.53 -7.64
C ARG A 78 21.23 -1.93 -6.89
N TYR A 79 21.10 -1.69 -5.58
CA TYR A 79 22.17 -1.16 -4.74
C TYR A 79 23.16 -2.21 -4.22
N LYS A 80 22.96 -3.51 -4.53
CA LYS A 80 23.90 -4.64 -4.29
C LYS A 80 24.47 -4.78 -2.87
N ASN A 81 23.84 -4.21 -1.84
CA ASN A 81 24.37 -4.27 -0.48
C ASN A 81 23.30 -4.63 0.55
N TRP A 82 22.70 -5.81 0.37
CA TRP A 82 21.70 -6.36 1.29
C TRP A 82 22.25 -6.51 2.70
N ASP A 83 23.52 -6.92 2.83
CA ASP A 83 24.16 -7.10 4.14
C ASP A 83 24.28 -5.78 4.89
N ALA A 84 24.64 -4.68 4.21
CA ALA A 84 24.66 -3.36 4.83
C ALA A 84 23.26 -2.93 5.29
N TYR A 85 22.25 -3.12 4.44
CA TYR A 85 20.86 -2.81 4.78
C TYR A 85 20.39 -3.58 6.03
N PHE A 86 20.60 -4.89 6.09
CA PHE A 86 20.19 -5.69 7.25
C PHE A 86 21.00 -5.35 8.51
N LYS A 87 22.29 -5.02 8.38
CA LYS A 87 23.10 -4.56 9.51
C LYS A 87 22.60 -3.24 10.08
N GLU A 88 22.18 -2.30 9.23
CA GLU A 88 21.57 -1.04 9.68
C GLU A 88 20.24 -1.28 10.39
N GLU A 89 19.40 -2.17 9.85
CA GLU A 89 18.11 -2.52 10.46
C GLU A 89 18.26 -3.14 11.85
N ILE A 90 19.23 -4.05 12.03
CA ILE A 90 19.55 -4.65 13.33
C ILE A 90 20.05 -3.60 14.32
N LYS A 91 20.98 -2.72 13.91
CA LYS A 91 21.51 -1.66 14.77
C LYS A 91 20.41 -0.72 15.28
N VAL A 92 19.47 -0.34 14.41
CA VAL A 92 18.34 0.51 14.79
C VAL A 92 17.41 -0.20 15.79
N ASP A 93 17.18 -1.49 15.61
CA ASP A 93 16.35 -2.27 16.53
C ASP A 93 16.99 -2.37 17.92
N GLU A 94 18.26 -2.74 17.98
CA GLU A 94 19.02 -2.86 19.24
C GLU A 94 19.21 -1.53 19.96
N ASN A 95 19.47 -0.45 19.23
CA ASN A 95 19.82 0.83 19.85
C ASN A 95 18.61 1.70 20.20
N HIS A 96 17.51 1.63 19.44
CA HIS A 96 16.39 2.58 19.56
C HIS A 96 15.05 1.90 19.75
N LEU A 97 14.70 0.90 18.93
CA LEU A 97 13.33 0.34 18.93
C LEU A 97 13.08 -0.61 20.09
N SER A 98 14.07 -1.43 20.47
CA SER A 98 13.97 -2.35 21.62
C SER A 98 13.92 -1.61 22.96
N LYS A 99 14.49 -0.40 23.01
CA LYS A 99 14.56 0.42 24.23
C LYS A 99 13.39 1.39 24.40
N ASN A 100 12.61 1.65 23.35
CA ASN A 100 11.54 2.64 23.38
C ASN A 100 10.31 2.18 22.59
N ASP A 101 9.29 1.70 23.31
CA ASP A 101 8.04 1.22 22.74
C ASP A 101 7.30 2.28 21.91
N PHE A 102 7.39 3.56 22.28
CA PHE A 102 6.76 4.63 21.51
C PHE A 102 7.40 4.80 20.13
N LYS A 103 8.75 4.80 20.04
CA LYS A 103 9.46 4.88 18.75
C LYS A 103 9.16 3.66 17.88
N LYS A 104 9.14 2.48 18.49
CA LYS A 104 8.78 1.22 17.83
C LYS A 104 7.37 1.26 17.26
N GLU A 105 6.39 1.70 18.05
CA GLU A 105 5.00 1.79 17.60
C GLU A 105 4.84 2.81 16.48
N ARG A 106 5.49 3.97 16.60
CA ARG A 106 5.47 5.01 15.56
C ARG A 106 6.07 4.51 14.25
N TYR A 107 7.22 3.85 14.29
CA TYR A 107 7.86 3.30 13.10
C TYR A 107 6.98 2.23 12.44
N ARG A 108 6.42 1.29 13.24
CA ARG A 108 5.48 0.27 12.78
C ARG A 108 4.25 0.88 12.11
N TYR A 109 3.69 1.93 12.70
CA TYR A 109 2.56 2.66 12.13
C TYR A 109 2.90 3.27 10.77
N LEU A 110 4.03 3.99 10.66
CA LEU A 110 4.45 4.64 9.41
C LEU A 110 4.71 3.61 8.29
N LEU A 111 5.37 2.50 8.62
CA LEU A 111 5.54 1.38 7.70
C LEU A 111 4.20 0.78 7.29
N SER A 112 3.30 0.56 8.25
CA SER A 112 1.97 0.01 7.96
C SER A 112 1.23 0.87 6.96
N LYS A 113 1.23 2.19 7.19
CA LYS A 113 0.59 3.18 6.34
C LYS A 113 1.19 3.22 4.93
N LYS A 114 2.53 3.17 4.82
CA LYS A 114 3.24 3.11 3.53
C LYS A 114 2.79 1.89 2.71
N HIS A 115 2.70 0.72 3.34
CA HIS A 115 2.28 -0.51 2.67
C HIS A 115 0.79 -0.52 2.32
N GLU A 116 -0.08 -0.03 3.22
CA GLU A 116 -1.53 0.07 2.96
C GLU A 116 -1.84 0.97 1.75
N ILE A 117 -1.26 2.18 1.73
CA ILE A 117 -1.41 3.10 0.59
C ILE A 117 -0.80 2.47 -0.67
N GLY A 118 0.34 1.81 -0.54
CA GLY A 118 1.01 1.12 -1.63
C GLY A 118 0.18 0.01 -2.28
N GLY A 119 -0.53 -0.79 -1.48
CA GLY A 119 -1.43 -1.82 -1.97
C GLY A 119 -2.58 -1.22 -2.79
N VAL A 120 -3.25 -0.19 -2.26
CA VAL A 120 -4.32 0.53 -2.97
C VAL A 120 -3.82 1.20 -4.25
N MET A 121 -2.63 1.80 -4.21
CA MET A 121 -1.98 2.37 -5.39
C MET A 121 -1.78 1.30 -6.47
N SER A 122 -1.29 0.11 -6.12
CA SER A 122 -1.15 -1.01 -7.05
C SER A 122 -2.49 -1.48 -7.62
N SER A 123 -3.58 -1.44 -6.85
CA SER A 123 -4.93 -1.71 -7.34
C SER A 123 -5.35 -0.74 -8.43
N PHE A 124 -5.10 0.55 -8.24
CA PHE A 124 -5.40 1.57 -9.25
C PHE A 124 -4.52 1.45 -10.48
N TYR A 125 -3.22 1.14 -10.34
CA TYR A 125 -2.36 0.85 -11.50
C TYR A 125 -2.87 -0.36 -12.30
N ALA A 126 -3.19 -1.46 -11.62
CA ALA A 126 -3.71 -2.66 -12.28
C ALA A 126 -5.05 -2.39 -12.98
N SER A 127 -5.95 -1.63 -12.33
CA SER A 127 -7.25 -1.28 -12.89
C SER A 127 -7.13 -0.35 -14.09
N SER A 128 -6.33 0.71 -13.97
CA SER A 128 -6.01 1.63 -15.08
C SER A 128 -5.42 0.89 -16.27
N PHE A 129 -4.50 -0.05 -16.04
CA PHE A 129 -3.92 -0.88 -17.09
C PHE A 129 -4.98 -1.75 -17.79
N ALA A 130 -5.81 -2.46 -17.01
CA ALA A 130 -6.87 -3.30 -17.58
C ALA A 130 -7.90 -2.48 -18.40
N ILE A 131 -8.29 -1.31 -17.91
CA ILE A 131 -9.19 -0.38 -18.63
C ILE A 131 -8.54 0.10 -19.92
N LEU A 132 -7.27 0.51 -19.87
CA LEU A 132 -6.53 0.97 -21.06
C LEU A 132 -6.45 -0.14 -22.11
N MET A 133 -6.08 -1.36 -21.72
CA MET A 133 -6.03 -2.51 -22.63
C MET A 133 -7.41 -2.80 -23.23
N THR A 134 -8.46 -2.75 -22.42
CA THR A 134 -9.83 -2.99 -22.91
C THR A 134 -10.24 -1.94 -23.96
N ASN A 135 -9.99 -0.65 -23.67
CA ASN A 135 -10.28 0.45 -24.60
C ASN A 135 -9.51 0.32 -25.93
N ILE A 136 -8.28 -0.18 -25.91
CA ILE A 136 -7.45 -0.37 -27.11
C ILE A 136 -7.96 -1.54 -27.96
N PHE A 137 -8.32 -2.67 -27.34
CA PHE A 137 -8.58 -3.92 -28.07
C PHE A 137 -10.05 -4.19 -28.41
N HIS A 138 -11.02 -3.70 -27.62
CA HIS A 138 -12.44 -4.03 -27.78
C HIS A 138 -13.28 -2.86 -28.32
N GLY A 139 -12.62 -1.77 -28.73
CA GLY A 139 -13.28 -0.52 -29.06
C GLY A 139 -13.62 0.28 -27.81
N SER A 140 -13.70 1.61 -27.98
CA SER A 140 -13.90 2.53 -26.86
C SER A 140 -15.12 3.40 -27.09
N THR A 141 -15.94 3.55 -26.05
CA THR A 141 -16.97 4.60 -26.01
C THR A 141 -16.41 5.85 -25.32
N MET A 142 -17.08 6.99 -25.48
CA MET A 142 -16.71 8.23 -24.78
C MET A 142 -16.72 8.04 -23.26
N TRP A 143 -17.69 7.30 -22.73
CA TRP A 143 -17.78 6.94 -21.31
C TRP A 143 -16.52 6.20 -20.83
N SER A 144 -16.05 5.21 -21.60
CA SER A 144 -14.89 4.40 -21.23
C SER A 144 -13.62 5.24 -21.07
N TRP A 145 -13.45 6.31 -21.86
CA TRP A 145 -12.33 7.25 -21.72
C TRP A 145 -12.50 8.21 -20.55
N VAL A 146 -13.71 8.73 -20.32
CA VAL A 146 -14.01 9.56 -19.14
C VAL A 146 -13.72 8.77 -17.86
N TYR A 147 -14.18 7.52 -17.79
CA TYR A 147 -13.90 6.63 -16.66
C TYR A 147 -12.40 6.39 -16.50
N PHE A 148 -11.68 6.11 -17.58
CA PHE A 148 -10.22 5.94 -17.55
C PHE A 148 -9.49 7.19 -17.01
N ILE A 149 -9.91 8.40 -17.39
CA ILE A 149 -9.34 9.64 -16.87
C ILE A 149 -9.56 9.76 -15.36
N ILE A 150 -10.76 9.43 -14.86
CA ILE A 150 -11.08 9.46 -13.42
C ILE A 150 -10.18 8.47 -12.66
N VAL A 151 -10.08 7.23 -13.12
CA VAL A 151 -9.23 6.21 -12.48
C VAL A 151 -7.75 6.59 -12.56
N SER A 152 -7.32 7.21 -13.66
CA SER A 152 -5.95 7.73 -13.81
C SER A 152 -5.67 8.87 -12.82
N ALA A 153 -6.60 9.80 -12.63
CA ALA A 153 -6.47 10.87 -11.64
C ALA A 153 -6.37 10.31 -10.21
N LEU A 154 -7.18 9.30 -9.87
CA LEU A 154 -7.06 8.58 -8.59
C LEU A 154 -5.69 7.89 -8.47
N THR A 155 -5.21 7.25 -9.53
CA THR A 155 -3.88 6.62 -9.56
C THR A 155 -2.78 7.63 -9.23
N VAL A 156 -2.86 8.85 -9.80
CA VAL A 156 -1.91 9.93 -9.50
C VAL A 156 -1.99 10.37 -8.04
N ILE A 157 -3.20 10.60 -7.51
CA ILE A 157 -3.41 11.00 -6.10
C ILE A 157 -2.80 9.97 -5.13
N PHE A 158 -3.06 8.68 -5.36
CA PHE A 158 -2.51 7.62 -4.51
C PHE A 158 -0.99 7.47 -4.68
N THR A 159 -0.46 7.71 -5.88
CA THR A 159 0.99 7.75 -6.10
C THR A 159 1.65 8.88 -5.30
N LEU A 160 1.07 10.08 -5.31
CA LEU A 160 1.55 11.20 -4.50
C LEU A 160 1.48 10.90 -2.99
N SER A 161 0.37 10.32 -2.54
CA SER A 161 0.18 9.91 -1.15
C SER A 161 1.19 8.85 -0.70
N ARG A 162 1.48 7.88 -1.58
CA ARG A 162 2.51 6.85 -1.34
C ARG A 162 3.90 7.47 -1.26
N ASN A 163 4.22 8.42 -2.14
CA ASN A 163 5.52 9.10 -2.13
C ASN A 163 5.71 9.93 -0.86
N TYR A 164 4.68 10.65 -0.42
CA TYR A 164 4.67 11.32 0.88
C TYR A 164 4.93 10.34 2.02
N SER A 165 4.19 9.22 2.06
CA SER A 165 4.38 8.20 3.11
C SER A 165 5.76 7.56 3.07
N SER A 166 6.37 7.38 1.89
CA SER A 166 7.73 6.86 1.75
C SER A 166 8.75 7.82 2.36
N ARG A 167 8.68 9.09 1.98
CA ARG A 167 9.58 10.14 2.50
C ARG A 167 9.44 10.31 4.00
N ASN A 168 8.21 10.23 4.53
CA ASN A 168 7.97 10.35 5.96
C ASN A 168 8.61 9.19 6.75
N VAL A 169 8.50 7.95 6.24
CA VAL A 169 9.20 6.78 6.84
C VAL A 169 10.71 6.95 6.76
N GLU A 170 11.23 7.35 5.61
CA GLU A 170 12.67 7.52 5.38
C GLU A 170 13.25 8.59 6.30
N TYR A 171 12.58 9.75 6.41
CA TYR A 171 12.98 10.83 7.31
C TYR A 171 12.94 10.40 8.78
N TYR A 172 11.91 9.68 9.21
CA TYR A 172 11.85 9.15 10.57
C TYR A 172 12.98 8.15 10.85
N PHE A 173 13.32 7.31 9.86
CA PHE A 173 14.41 6.35 9.98
C PHE A 173 15.79 7.03 10.05
N SER A 174 16.08 7.96 9.14
CA SER A 174 17.39 8.62 9.09
C SER A 174 17.63 9.58 10.24
N GLU A 175 16.65 10.43 10.58
CA GLU A 175 16.86 11.50 11.57
C GLU A 175 16.63 11.03 13.00
N TYR A 176 15.67 10.13 13.26
CA TYR A 176 15.29 9.78 14.63
C TYR A 176 15.82 8.44 15.12
N LEU A 177 16.22 7.55 14.20
CA LEU A 177 16.64 6.19 14.49
C LEU A 177 18.10 5.90 14.15
N LEU A 178 18.68 6.54 13.12
CA LEU A 178 20.11 6.39 12.82
C LEU A 178 21.02 7.33 13.60
N GLN A 179 20.50 8.44 14.15
CA GLN A 179 21.29 9.29 15.04
C GLN A 179 21.63 8.52 16.33
N GLU A 180 22.92 8.34 16.61
CA GLU A 180 23.37 7.77 17.88
C GLU A 180 22.82 8.62 19.04
N PRO A 181 22.38 7.99 20.14
CA PRO A 181 22.00 8.77 21.32
C PRO A 181 23.17 9.68 21.70
N PRO A 182 22.93 10.94 22.09
CA PRO A 182 23.99 11.80 22.57
C PRO A 182 24.74 11.08 23.67
N ASP A 183 26.05 10.97 23.50
CA ASP A 183 26.93 10.19 24.34
C ASP A 183 26.73 10.57 25.81
N SER A 184 26.13 9.65 26.59
CA SER A 184 25.90 9.85 28.03
C SER A 184 27.21 9.91 28.84
N SER A 185 28.37 9.82 28.18
CA SER A 185 29.68 9.95 28.78
C SER A 185 30.23 11.39 28.81
N GLN A 186 29.54 12.40 28.25
CA GLN A 186 29.95 13.78 28.46
C GLN A 186 29.68 14.22 29.90
N PRO A 187 30.72 14.50 30.71
CA PRO A 187 30.53 14.99 32.07
C PRO A 187 29.78 16.33 32.00
N SER A 188 28.72 16.46 32.79
CA SER A 188 28.07 17.74 33.05
C SER A 188 29.12 18.78 33.39
N GLN A 189 29.31 19.78 32.51
CA GLN A 189 30.23 20.86 32.81
C GLN A 189 29.75 21.57 34.08
N PRO A 190 30.59 21.68 35.13
CA PRO A 190 30.21 22.43 36.30
C PRO A 190 29.99 23.89 35.90
N ASN A 191 28.82 24.39 36.28
CA ASN A 191 28.41 25.78 36.12
C ASN A 191 29.34 26.65 36.98
N ASN A 192 30.43 27.15 36.41
CA ASN A 192 31.28 28.16 37.04
C ASN A 192 30.56 29.51 36.97
N GLY A 193 29.59 29.69 37.88
CA GLY A 193 29.11 31.00 38.28
C GLY A 193 30.26 31.75 38.95
N GLY A 194 30.97 32.55 38.17
CA GLY A 194 31.86 33.59 38.67
C GLY A 194 31.05 34.79 39.13
N ASN A 195 31.30 35.21 40.37
CA ASN A 195 30.82 36.43 41.02
C ASN A 195 31.07 37.70 40.20
#